data_AF-A0A7C2ZVL1-F1
#
_entry.id   AF-A0A7C2ZVL1-F1
#
_cell.length_a   1.000
_cell.length_b   1.000
_cell.length_c   1.000
_cell.angle_alpha   90.00
_cell.angle_beta   90.00
_cell.angle_gamma   90.00
#
_symmetry.space_group_name_H-M   'P 1'
#
loop_
_entity.id
_entity.type
_entity.pdbx_description
1 polymer ?
#
loop_
_entity_poly.entity_id
_entity_poly.type
_entity_poly.pdbx_seq_one_letter_code
_entity_poly.pdbx_strand_id
1 'polypeptide(L)'
;GETSPLLFDPSLASITNDRLMLMSEKNERMPTGLAFDEEGNPTDDPKKALSGAVRPFGDHKGYGLMLISQILTTALLGATLIPPPGREYGFLIMAVNPEIFIPIDRFKEKVSKLIEKVKFVKREPGIEEILLPGERSWKIRCKRLKEGIDLDEKLIERIEDR
;
A
#
# COMPACT_ATOMS: atom_id res chain seq x y z
N GLY A 1 -13.56 -14.78 -14.87
CA GLY A 1 -14.84 -14.48 -14.21
C GLY A 1 -14.85 -13.02 -13.88
N GLU A 2 -15.97 -12.34 -14.11
CA GLU A 2 -16.17 -10.88 -14.05
C GLU A 2 -16.13 -10.29 -12.62
N THR A 3 -15.22 -10.77 -11.77
CA THR A 3 -15.04 -10.31 -10.40
C THR A 3 -13.67 -9.65 -10.24
N SER A 4 -13.62 -8.54 -9.49
CA SER A 4 -12.36 -7.85 -9.17
C SER A 4 -11.38 -8.84 -8.53
N PRO A 5 -10.09 -8.84 -8.94
CA PRO A 5 -9.09 -9.55 -8.16
C PRO A 5 -9.03 -8.96 -6.75
N LEU A 6 -8.79 -9.82 -5.75
CA LEU A 6 -8.43 -9.37 -4.41
C LEU A 6 -7.00 -8.84 -4.48
N LEU A 7 -6.81 -7.54 -4.25
CA LEU A 7 -5.50 -6.90 -4.30
C LEU A 7 -5.25 -6.20 -2.97
N PHE A 8 -4.24 -6.66 -2.25
CA PHE A 8 -3.79 -6.04 -1.01
C PHE A 8 -2.42 -5.41 -1.24
N ASP A 9 -2.37 -4.08 -1.17
CA ASP A 9 -1.19 -3.26 -1.43
C ASP A 9 -1.01 -2.23 -0.30
N PRO A 10 -0.49 -2.66 0.86
CA PRO A 10 -0.25 -1.77 1.98
C PRO A 10 1.17 -1.20 1.98
N SER A 11 1.32 0.02 2.48
CA SER A 11 2.56 0.39 3.16
C SER A 11 2.59 -0.28 4.53
N LEU A 12 3.74 -0.82 4.91
CA LEU A 12 3.94 -1.32 6.29
C LEU A 12 4.29 -0.19 7.27
N ALA A 13 4.49 1.04 6.79
CA ALA A 13 4.59 2.24 7.60
C ALA A 13 3.18 2.84 7.85
N SER A 14 2.98 3.49 8.99
CA SER A 14 1.72 4.13 9.35
C SER A 14 1.37 5.33 8.47
N ILE A 15 2.37 5.93 7.83
CA ILE A 15 2.24 6.96 6.81
C ILE A 15 3.37 6.78 5.78
N THR A 16 3.13 7.10 4.50
CA THR A 16 4.16 6.97 3.45
C THR A 16 5.01 8.24 3.35
N ASN A 17 6.26 8.10 2.91
CA ASN A 17 7.14 9.24 2.65
C ASN A 17 6.53 10.19 1.61
N ASP A 18 5.91 9.67 0.55
CA ASP A 18 5.22 10.50 -0.45
C ASP A 18 4.12 11.36 0.17
N ARG A 19 3.39 10.81 1.16
CA ARG A 19 2.35 11.56 1.87
C ARG A 19 2.96 12.63 2.76
N LEU A 20 4.07 12.34 3.44
CA LEU A 20 4.81 13.33 4.22
C LEU A 20 5.35 14.47 3.34
N MET A 21 5.91 14.16 2.16
CA MET A 21 6.37 15.14 1.19
C MET A 21 5.22 16.06 0.74
N LEU A 22 4.08 15.49 0.37
CA LEU A 22 2.90 16.26 -0.03
C LEU A 22 2.38 17.17 1.09
N MET A 23 2.34 16.68 2.34
CA MET A 23 1.90 17.50 3.49
C MET A 23 2.90 18.62 3.78
N SER A 24 4.21 18.35 3.66
CA SER A 24 5.27 19.35 3.77
C SER A 24 5.15 20.45 2.71
N GLU A 25 4.88 20.09 1.44
CA GLU A 25 4.66 21.06 0.36
C GLU A 25 3.45 21.95 0.62
N LYS A 26 2.40 21.39 1.24
CA LYS A 26 1.17 22.11 1.60
C LYS A 26 1.24 22.84 2.95
N ASN A 27 2.35 22.73 3.68
CA ASN A 27 2.49 23.22 5.07
C ASN A 27 1.40 22.66 6.02
N GLU A 28 0.94 21.43 5.77
CA GLU A 28 -0.03 20.72 6.60
C GLU A 28 0.70 19.94 7.71
N ARG A 29 0.12 19.91 8.92
CA ARG A 29 0.59 19.07 10.03
C ARG A 29 0.06 17.65 9.88
N MET A 30 0.84 16.65 10.28
CA MET A 30 0.37 15.27 10.34
C MET A 30 -0.25 14.95 11.71
N PRO A 31 -1.14 13.94 11.80
CA PRO A 31 -1.58 13.44 13.10
C PRO A 31 -0.40 13.03 13.99
N THR A 32 -0.45 13.39 15.27
CA THR A 32 0.58 13.05 16.23
C THR A 32 0.69 11.54 16.43
N GLY A 33 1.90 11.06 16.74
CA GLY A 33 2.17 9.65 17.04
C GLY A 33 2.47 8.75 15.84
N LEU A 34 2.43 9.30 14.61
CA LEU A 34 2.74 8.55 13.39
C LEU A 34 4.23 8.52 13.04
N ALA A 35 5.03 9.45 13.55
CA ALA A 35 6.46 9.51 13.27
C ALA A 35 7.23 10.18 14.40
N PHE A 36 8.56 10.10 14.29
CA PHE A 36 9.55 10.64 15.19
C PHE A 36 10.53 11.52 14.40
N ASP A 37 11.11 12.53 15.04
CA ASP A 37 12.21 13.31 14.47
C ASP A 37 13.57 12.60 14.62
N GLU A 38 14.65 13.25 14.21
CA GLU A 38 16.03 12.72 14.27
C GLU A 38 16.49 12.40 15.70
N GLU A 39 15.92 13.06 16.70
CA GLU A 39 16.22 12.82 18.11
C GLU A 39 15.38 11.68 18.70
N GLY A 40 14.44 11.13 17.91
CA GLY A 40 13.51 10.09 18.34
C GLY A 40 12.29 10.62 19.08
N ASN A 41 12.07 11.93 19.11
CA ASN A 41 10.89 12.53 19.75
C ASN A 41 9.68 12.43 18.81
N PRO A 42 8.47 12.10 19.32
CA PRO A 42 7.26 12.14 18.52
C PRO A 42 7.06 13.53 17.88
N THR A 43 6.73 13.57 16.60
CA THR A 43 6.53 14.82 15.86
C THR A 43 5.20 14.85 15.13
N ASP A 44 4.73 16.05 14.81
CA ASP A 44 3.59 16.33 13.90
C ASP A 44 4.05 17.08 12.64
N ASP A 45 5.36 17.31 12.52
CA ASP A 45 5.98 18.05 11.44
C ASP A 45 6.46 17.09 10.35
N PRO A 46 5.88 17.11 9.14
CA PRO A 46 6.28 16.19 8.08
C PRO A 46 7.75 16.36 7.66
N LYS A 47 8.33 17.56 7.77
CA LYS A 47 9.74 17.80 7.42
C LYS A 47 10.68 17.13 8.41
N LYS A 48 10.36 17.23 9.71
CA LYS A 48 11.12 16.54 10.75
C LYS A 48 10.96 15.02 10.63
N ALA A 49 9.75 14.55 10.34
CA ALA A 49 9.47 13.13 10.14
C ALA A 49 10.25 12.51 8.97
N LEU A 50 10.42 13.25 7.86
CA LEU A 50 11.20 12.81 6.70
C LEU A 50 12.69 12.60 6.99
N SER A 51 13.22 13.30 7.99
CA SER A 51 14.62 13.16 8.42
C SER A 51 14.77 12.19 9.60
N GLY A 52 13.68 11.88 10.30
CA GLY A 52 13.61 10.92 11.39
C GLY A 52 13.08 9.55 10.96
N ALA A 53 12.08 9.04 11.67
CA ALA A 53 11.55 7.69 11.47
C ALA A 53 10.02 7.65 11.52
N VAL A 54 9.42 6.77 10.71
CA VAL A 54 7.97 6.55 10.70
C VAL A 54 7.59 5.31 11.51
N ARG A 55 6.49 5.39 12.25
CA ARG A 55 5.97 4.26 13.02
C ARG A 55 5.50 3.14 12.08
N PRO A 56 5.72 1.86 12.40
CA PRO A 56 5.11 0.76 11.67
C PRO A 56 3.59 0.70 11.85
N PHE A 57 2.86 0.26 10.81
CA PHE A 57 1.43 -0.01 10.90
C PHE A 57 1.15 -1.14 11.91
N GLY A 58 0.21 -0.95 12.84
CA GLY A 58 -0.10 -1.98 13.83
C GLY A 58 1.07 -2.26 14.78
N ASP A 59 1.91 -1.26 15.05
CA ASP A 59 3.02 -1.26 16.00
C ASP A 59 3.98 -2.47 15.78
N HIS A 60 4.25 -3.24 16.84
CA HIS A 60 5.20 -4.35 16.82
C HIS A 60 4.87 -5.44 15.77
N LYS A 61 3.61 -5.57 15.35
CA LYS A 61 3.22 -6.53 14.30
C LYS A 61 3.65 -6.06 12.92
N GLY A 62 3.46 -4.77 12.61
CA GLY A 62 3.98 -4.19 11.37
C GLY A 62 5.50 -4.21 11.34
N TYR A 63 6.15 -3.91 12.46
CA TYR A 63 7.60 -4.01 12.59
C TYR A 63 8.10 -5.41 12.22
N GLY A 64 7.47 -6.47 12.76
CA GLY A 64 7.82 -7.84 12.43
C GLY A 64 7.67 -8.14 10.92
N LEU A 65 6.58 -7.69 10.30
CA LEU A 65 6.38 -7.85 8.86
C LEU A 65 7.40 -7.07 8.02
N MET A 66 7.77 -5.86 8.44
CA MET A 66 8.81 -5.04 7.79
C MET A 66 10.17 -5.73 7.83
N LEU A 67 10.54 -6.28 8.99
CA LEU A 67 11.80 -7.03 9.13
C LEU A 67 11.83 -8.27 8.24
N ILE A 68 10.74 -9.06 8.22
CA ILE A 68 10.65 -10.24 7.35
C ILE A 68 10.78 -9.82 5.88
N SER A 69 10.10 -8.74 5.48
CA SER A 69 10.22 -8.18 4.13
C SER A 69 11.67 -7.86 3.80
N GLN A 70 12.36 -7.09 4.65
CA GLN A 70 13.76 -6.72 4.41
C GLN A 70 14.72 -7.92 4.41
N ILE A 71 14.49 -8.93 5.24
CA ILE A 71 15.29 -10.15 5.20
C ILE A 71 15.12 -10.85 3.84
N LEU A 72 13.90 -10.97 3.35
CA LEU A 72 13.59 -11.66 2.11
C LEU A 72 14.01 -10.90 0.85
N THR A 73 13.86 -9.58 0.84
CA THR A 73 14.17 -8.76 -0.32
C THR A 73 15.62 -8.31 -0.34
N THR A 74 16.25 -8.09 0.81
CA THR A 74 17.58 -7.50 0.89
C THR A 74 18.61 -8.53 1.35
N ALA A 75 18.50 -9.02 2.58
CA ALA A 75 19.55 -9.87 3.17
C ALA A 75 19.72 -11.19 2.40
N LEU A 76 18.61 -11.83 2.04
CA LEU A 76 18.60 -13.07 1.27
C LEU A 76 19.21 -12.91 -0.13
N LEU A 77 19.03 -11.74 -0.74
CA LEU A 77 19.50 -11.46 -2.09
C LEU A 77 20.90 -10.80 -2.13
N GLY A 78 21.47 -10.48 -0.96
CA GLY A 78 22.72 -9.73 -0.86
C GLY A 78 22.62 -8.29 -1.37
N ALA A 79 21.43 -7.67 -1.34
CA ALA A 79 21.23 -6.29 -1.77
C ALA A 79 21.69 -5.28 -0.70
N THR A 80 21.84 -4.02 -1.09
CA THR A 80 22.19 -2.92 -0.20
C THR A 80 21.08 -2.68 0.84
N LEU A 81 21.42 -2.67 2.13
CA LEU A 81 20.47 -2.51 3.25
C LEU A 81 19.66 -1.22 3.22
N ILE A 82 20.35 -0.12 2.92
CA ILE A 82 19.76 1.21 2.78
C ILE A 82 20.35 1.79 1.50
N PRO A 83 19.78 1.44 0.33
CA PRO A 83 20.28 1.96 -0.93
C PRO A 83 19.90 3.43 -1.11
N PRO A 84 20.65 4.17 -1.94
CA PRO A 84 20.21 5.50 -2.35
C PRO A 84 18.88 5.41 -3.10
N PRO A 85 18.05 6.47 -3.06
CA PRO A 85 16.76 6.49 -3.75
C PRO A 85 16.85 6.07 -5.23
N GLY A 86 16.02 5.12 -5.63
CA GLY A 86 15.86 4.70 -7.02
C GLY A 86 16.90 3.72 -7.56
N ARG A 87 17.81 3.19 -6.74
CA ARG A 87 18.84 2.22 -7.18
C ARG A 87 18.97 1.07 -6.18
N GLU A 88 19.49 -0.07 -6.62
CA GLU A 88 19.94 -1.18 -5.76
C GLU A 88 18.92 -1.79 -4.80
N TYR A 89 17.62 -1.53 -4.99
CA TYR A 89 16.57 -2.20 -4.22
C TYR A 89 16.52 -3.68 -4.56
N GLY A 90 16.41 -4.50 -3.52
CA GLY A 90 16.04 -5.90 -3.66
C GLY A 90 14.52 -6.07 -3.77
N PHE A 91 14.09 -6.98 -4.63
CA PHE A 91 12.67 -7.30 -4.83
C PHE A 91 12.46 -8.80 -4.76
N LEU A 92 11.39 -9.21 -4.07
CA LEU A 92 10.90 -10.58 -4.08
C LEU A 92 9.60 -10.63 -4.86
N ILE A 93 9.55 -11.48 -5.89
CA ILE A 93 8.32 -11.81 -6.61
C ILE A 93 8.02 -13.28 -6.36
N MET A 94 6.83 -13.56 -5.83
CA MET A 94 6.37 -14.92 -5.54
C MET A 94 5.08 -15.21 -6.32
N ALA A 95 5.07 -16.34 -7.03
CA ALA A 95 3.89 -16.85 -7.71
C ALA A 95 3.63 -18.29 -7.26
N VAL A 96 2.38 -18.59 -6.90
CA VAL A 96 1.95 -19.91 -6.45
C VAL A 96 0.87 -20.42 -7.38
N ASN A 97 1.09 -21.57 -8.03
CA ASN A 97 0.05 -22.22 -8.83
C ASN A 97 -0.89 -23.01 -7.90
N PRO A 98 -2.16 -22.61 -7.74
CA PRO A 98 -3.10 -23.31 -6.86
C PRO A 98 -3.43 -24.74 -7.33
N GLU A 99 -3.26 -25.05 -8.62
CA GLU A 99 -3.56 -26.37 -9.20
C GLU A 99 -2.69 -27.49 -8.65
N ILE A 100 -1.53 -27.14 -8.06
CA ILE A 100 -0.67 -28.08 -7.35
C ILE A 100 -1.38 -28.67 -6.12
N PHE A 101 -2.31 -27.92 -5.52
CA PHE A 101 -2.99 -28.30 -4.28
C PHE A 101 -4.42 -28.77 -4.51
N ILE A 102 -5.19 -28.07 -5.35
CA ILE A 102 -6.60 -28.38 -5.64
C ILE A 102 -6.97 -27.98 -7.08
N PRO A 103 -7.96 -28.65 -7.72
CA PRO A 103 -8.43 -28.23 -9.04
C PRO A 103 -8.84 -26.75 -9.09
N ILE A 104 -8.48 -26.05 -10.17
CA ILE A 104 -8.64 -24.59 -10.28
C ILE A 104 -10.07 -24.12 -10.08
N ASP A 105 -11.06 -24.86 -10.56
CA ASP A 105 -12.47 -24.49 -10.42
C ASP A 105 -12.93 -24.57 -8.96
N ARG A 106 -12.45 -25.58 -8.22
CA ARG A 106 -12.72 -25.71 -6.78
C ARG A 106 -12.01 -24.63 -5.97
N PHE A 107 -10.82 -24.20 -6.38
CA PHE A 107 -10.13 -23.05 -5.78
C PHE A 107 -10.95 -21.77 -5.97
N LYS A 108 -11.34 -21.47 -7.22
CA LYS A 108 -12.16 -20.30 -7.56
C LYS A 108 -13.48 -20.30 -6.81
N GLU A 109 -14.17 -21.44 -6.72
CA GLU A 109 -15.42 -21.58 -5.98
C GLU A 109 -15.23 -21.24 -4.49
N LYS A 110 -14.17 -21.77 -3.85
CA LYS A 110 -13.86 -21.49 -2.44
C LYS A 110 -13.55 -20.01 -2.21
N VAL A 111 -12.77 -19.39 -3.10
CA VAL A 111 -12.45 -17.95 -3.02
C VAL A 111 -13.73 -17.12 -3.17
N SER A 112 -14.58 -17.43 -4.14
CA SER A 112 -15.87 -16.76 -4.33
C SER A 112 -16.76 -16.85 -3.09
N LYS A 113 -16.89 -18.04 -2.49
CA LYS A 113 -17.64 -18.24 -1.25
C LYS A 113 -17.07 -17.47 -0.06
N LEU A 114 -15.74 -17.34 0.04
CA LEU A 114 -15.10 -16.53 1.08
C LEU A 114 -15.42 -15.04 0.88
N ILE A 115 -15.27 -14.55 -0.34
CA ILE A 115 -15.58 -13.16 -0.70
C ILE A 115 -17.05 -12.83 -0.41
N GLU A 116 -17.95 -13.73 -0.81
CA GLU A 116 -19.39 -13.61 -0.56
C GLU A 116 -19.66 -13.45 0.95
N LYS A 117 -19.11 -14.33 1.79
CA LYS A 117 -19.27 -14.24 3.25
C LYS A 117 -18.80 -12.90 3.80
N VAL A 118 -17.65 -12.38 3.34
CA VAL A 118 -17.14 -11.07 3.78
C VAL A 118 -18.07 -9.93 3.34
N LYS A 119 -18.62 -10.00 2.12
CA LYS A 119 -19.54 -8.99 1.58
C LYS A 119 -20.91 -8.94 2.27
N PHE A 120 -21.36 -10.07 2.81
CA PHE A 120 -22.67 -10.23 3.47
C PHE A 120 -22.61 -10.17 5.00
N VAL A 121 -21.47 -9.84 5.61
CA VAL A 121 -21.41 -9.60 7.06
C VAL A 121 -22.31 -8.42 7.46
N LYS A 122 -22.84 -8.48 8.69
CA LYS A 122 -23.64 -7.39 9.25
C LYS A 122 -22.80 -6.11 9.27
N ARG A 123 -23.36 -5.05 8.69
CA ARG A 123 -22.73 -3.74 8.57
C ARG A 123 -23.00 -2.89 9.80
N GLU A 124 -22.07 -2.00 10.13
CA GLU A 124 -22.32 -0.95 11.10
C GLU A 124 -23.31 0.09 10.52
N PRO A 125 -24.10 0.78 11.37
CA PRO A 125 -24.96 1.86 10.91
C PRO A 125 -24.19 2.90 10.08
N GLY A 126 -24.73 3.27 8.92
CA GLY A 126 -24.11 4.25 8.01
C GLY A 126 -23.09 3.66 7.01
N ILE A 127 -22.78 2.36 7.08
CA ILE A 127 -21.93 1.69 6.08
C ILE A 127 -22.79 1.04 4.99
N GLU A 128 -22.74 1.58 3.78
CA GLU A 128 -23.54 1.10 2.63
C GLU A 128 -23.04 -0.25 2.08
N GLU A 129 -21.72 -0.39 1.89
CA GLU A 129 -21.11 -1.59 1.36
C GLU A 129 -19.79 -1.93 2.09
N ILE A 130 -19.52 -3.23 2.24
CA ILE A 130 -18.21 -3.71 2.67
C ILE A 130 -17.33 -3.84 1.42
N LEU A 131 -16.20 -3.15 1.39
CA LEU A 131 -15.26 -3.21 0.27
C LEU A 131 -14.18 -4.25 0.53
N LEU A 132 -13.83 -5.03 -0.49
CA LEU A 132 -12.63 -5.86 -0.45
C LEU A 132 -11.39 -4.98 -0.68
N PRO A 133 -10.23 -5.40 -0.16
CA PRO A 133 -8.94 -4.86 -0.58
C PRO A 133 -8.83 -4.78 -2.11
N GLY A 134 -8.50 -3.59 -2.61
CA GLY A 134 -8.30 -3.32 -4.04
C GLY A 134 -9.56 -3.01 -4.84
N GLU A 135 -10.75 -3.25 -4.29
CA GLU A 135 -12.01 -3.09 -5.03
C GLU A 135 -12.28 -1.63 -5.44
N ARG A 136 -11.95 -0.68 -4.56
CA ARG A 136 -12.03 0.76 -4.88
C ARG A 136 -11.14 1.09 -6.08
N SER A 137 -9.88 0.64 -6.08
CA SER A 137 -8.93 0.87 -7.18
C SER A 137 -9.38 0.19 -8.46
N TRP A 138 -10.00 -1.00 -8.36
CA TRP A 138 -10.59 -1.68 -9.51
C TRP A 138 -11.75 -0.90 -10.12
N LYS A 139 -12.70 -0.42 -9.30
CA LYS A 139 -13.82 0.44 -9.76
C LYS A 139 -13.29 1.69 -10.47
N ILE A 140 -12.28 2.36 -9.89
CA ILE A 140 -11.62 3.54 -10.50
C ILE A 140 -10.95 3.17 -11.82
N ARG A 141 -10.22 2.04 -11.89
CA ARG A 141 -9.58 1.57 -13.12
C ARG A 141 -10.61 1.33 -14.23
N CYS A 142 -11.72 0.64 -13.94
CA CYS A 142 -12.79 0.38 -14.90
C CYS A 142 -13.41 1.69 -15.43
N LYS A 143 -13.60 2.68 -14.56
CA LYS A 143 -14.07 4.01 -14.95
C LYS A 143 -13.07 4.70 -15.88
N ARG A 144 -11.80 4.78 -15.47
CA ARG A 144 -10.72 5.46 -16.22
C ARG A 144 -10.42 4.81 -17.58
N LEU A 145 -10.61 3.51 -17.73
CA LEU A 145 -10.50 2.84 -19.03
C LEU A 145 -11.58 3.26 -20.03
N LYS A 146 -12.73 3.74 -19.55
CA LYS A 146 -13.85 4.19 -20.39
C LYS A 146 -13.84 5.70 -20.59
N GLU A 147 -13.55 6.45 -19.53
CA GLU A 147 -13.69 7.90 -19.48
C GLU A 147 -12.36 8.66 -19.64
N GLY A 148 -11.23 7.95 -19.61
CA GLY A 148 -9.89 8.56 -19.59
C GLY A 148 -9.36 8.80 -18.17
N ILE A 149 -8.13 9.29 -18.07
CA ILE A 149 -7.45 9.60 -16.81
C ILE A 149 -7.47 11.12 -16.64
N ASP A 150 -8.06 11.57 -15.54
CA ASP A 150 -8.01 12.97 -15.12
C ASP A 150 -6.61 13.28 -14.54
N LEU A 151 -5.94 14.27 -15.15
CA LEU A 151 -4.59 14.70 -14.80
C LEU A 151 -4.60 16.21 -14.54
N ASP A 152 -3.94 16.63 -13.47
CA ASP A 152 -3.76 18.04 -13.16
C ASP A 152 -2.96 18.76 -14.27
N GLU A 153 -3.39 19.95 -14.68
CA GLU A 153 -2.76 20.72 -15.77
C GLU A 153 -1.26 20.94 -15.51
N LYS A 154 -0.85 21.21 -14.27
CA LYS A 154 0.58 21.40 -13.93
C LYS A 154 1.39 20.11 -14.06
N LEU A 155 0.74 18.95 -13.96
CA LEU A 155 1.40 17.68 -14.22
C LEU A 155 1.57 17.45 -15.72
N ILE A 156 0.59 17.84 -16.54
CA ILE A 156 0.66 17.76 -18.00
C ILE A 156 1.82 18.63 -18.51
N GLU A 157 1.86 19.91 -18.13
CA GLU A 157 2.93 20.84 -18.52
C GLU A 157 4.33 20.26 -18.20
N ARG A 158 4.50 19.73 -16.99
CA ARG A 158 5.77 19.12 -16.55
C ARG A 158 6.20 17.88 -17.34
N ILE A 159 5.24 17.12 -17.86
CA ILE A 159 5.51 15.93 -18.68
C ILE A 159 5.88 16.36 -20.10
N GLU A 160 5.22 17.39 -20.64
CA GLU A 160 5.46 17.90 -22.00
C GLU A 160 6.77 18.68 -22.12
N ASP A 161 7.23 19.33 -21.04
CA ASP A 161 8.51 20.05 -20.97
C ASP A 161 9.75 19.13 -20.82
N ARG A 162 9.57 17.80 -20.83
CA ARG A 162 10.65 16.79 -20.75
C ARG A 162 10.94 16.13 -22.09
#